data_AF-A0A2V9ZAE5-F1
#
_entry.id   AF-A0A2V9ZAE5-F1
#
_cell.length_a   1.000
_cell.length_b   1.000
_cell.length_c   1.000
_cell.angle_alpha   90.00
_cell.angle_beta   90.00
_cell.angle_gamma   90.00
#
_symmetry.space_group_name_H-M   'P 1'
#
loop_
_entity.id
_entity.type
_entity.pdbx_description
1 polymer ?
#
loop_
_entity_poly.entity_id
_entity_poly.type
_entity_poly.pdbx_seq_one_letter_code
_entity_poly.pdbx_strand_id
1 'polypeptide(L)'
;MTTTAKPTTEVAAYWREARKLYTVYSSLLERFALGLLPCRELESPIDRSEPDSVQNIQQWLEQMDDRVQVHQLRQLLQTSRLGTEDNLRSLVNHHLQKDTKTESDRDKVDFLLVQYPSSCAPPGFYDRDVEFDEVAQVLEPILGEVG
;
A
#
# COMPACT_ATOMS: atom_id res chain seq x y z
N MET A 1 -15.52 -12.69 27.52
CA MET A 1 -14.84 -11.95 26.43
C MET A 1 -15.07 -12.73 25.16
N THR A 2 -16.03 -12.30 24.34
CA THR A 2 -16.39 -12.95 23.07
C THR A 2 -15.44 -12.43 21.99
N THR A 3 -14.46 -13.26 21.60
CA THR A 3 -13.66 -13.03 20.40
C THR A 3 -14.57 -13.25 19.20
N THR A 4 -15.04 -12.17 18.59
CA THR A 4 -15.76 -12.21 17.31
C THR A 4 -14.79 -12.73 16.26
N ALA A 5 -14.94 -13.99 15.86
CA ALA A 5 -14.21 -14.54 14.72
C ALA A 5 -14.59 -13.72 13.48
N LYS A 6 -13.62 -13.01 12.89
CA LYS A 6 -13.82 -12.32 11.61
C LYS A 6 -14.24 -13.36 10.56
N PRO A 7 -15.23 -13.09 9.71
CA PRO A 7 -15.65 -14.03 8.67
C PRO A 7 -14.48 -14.36 7.75
N THR A 8 -14.34 -15.63 7.37
CA THR A 8 -13.20 -16.18 6.62
C THR A 8 -12.88 -15.39 5.34
N THR A 9 -13.90 -14.80 4.69
CA THR A 9 -13.74 -13.95 3.50
C THR A 9 -12.98 -12.65 3.78
N GLU A 10 -13.21 -12.02 4.93
CA GLU A 10 -12.48 -10.82 5.36
C GLU A 10 -11.02 -11.14 5.67
N VAL A 11 -10.77 -12.30 6.29
CA VAL A 11 -9.41 -12.79 6.55
C VAL A 11 -8.68 -13.03 5.23
N ALA A 12 -9.30 -13.73 4.27
CA ALA A 12 -8.70 -13.96 2.95
C ALA A 12 -8.47 -12.67 2.13
N ALA A 13 -9.33 -11.66 2.28
CA ALA A 13 -9.12 -10.34 1.68
C ALA A 13 -7.92 -9.63 2.31
N TYR A 14 -7.84 -9.62 3.64
CA TYR A 14 -6.71 -9.06 4.38
C TYR A 14 -5.37 -9.68 3.98
N TRP A 15 -5.30 -11.01 3.91
CA TRP A 15 -4.08 -11.72 3.52
C TRP A 15 -3.62 -11.38 2.10
N ARG A 16 -4.56 -11.22 1.16
CA ARG A 16 -4.23 -10.80 -0.22
C ARG A 16 -3.64 -9.40 -0.25
N GLU A 17 -4.25 -8.44 0.43
CA GLU A 17 -3.74 -7.07 0.50
C GLU A 17 -2.39 -7.01 1.22
N ALA A 18 -2.24 -7.72 2.34
CA ALA A 18 -0.97 -7.80 3.06
C ALA A 18 0.17 -8.37 2.19
N ARG A 19 -0.10 -9.37 1.33
CA ARG A 19 0.89 -9.90 0.39
C ARG A 19 1.29 -8.93 -0.73
N LYS A 20 0.34 -8.12 -1.22
CA LYS A 20 0.65 -7.06 -2.20
C LYS A 20 1.59 -6.03 -1.57
N LEU A 21 1.24 -5.56 -0.37
CA LEU A 21 2.09 -4.66 0.42
C LEU A 21 3.46 -5.29 0.70
N TYR A 22 3.48 -6.56 1.09
CA TYR A 22 4.72 -7.29 1.34
C TYR A 22 5.65 -7.30 0.13
N THR A 23 5.12 -7.46 -1.08
CA THR A 23 5.94 -7.48 -2.30
C THR A 23 6.69 -6.16 -2.52
N VAL A 24 6.05 -5.04 -2.20
CA VAL A 24 6.68 -3.71 -2.26
C VAL A 24 7.65 -3.52 -1.10
N TYR A 25 7.21 -3.82 0.13
CA TYR A 25 7.99 -3.62 1.34
C TYR A 25 9.22 -4.52 1.43
N SER A 26 9.16 -5.77 0.99
CA SER A 26 10.32 -6.66 0.91
C SER A 26 11.38 -6.12 -0.05
N SER A 27 10.93 -5.58 -1.19
CA SER A 27 11.82 -4.93 -2.16
C SER A 27 12.47 -3.66 -1.58
N LEU A 28 11.73 -2.88 -0.78
CA LEU A 28 12.30 -1.75 -0.02
C LEU A 28 13.31 -2.21 1.02
N LEU A 29 12.97 -3.28 1.75
CA LEU A 29 13.79 -3.86 2.80
C LEU A 29 15.15 -4.32 2.24
N GLU A 30 15.12 -5.07 1.14
CA GLU A 30 16.32 -5.56 0.45
C GLU A 30 17.15 -4.42 -0.15
N ARG A 31 16.49 -3.47 -0.84
CA ARG A 31 17.17 -2.41 -1.58
C ARG A 31 17.81 -1.35 -0.68
N PHE A 32 17.18 -1.04 0.45
CA PHE A 32 17.62 0.03 1.35
C PHE A 32 18.15 -0.46 2.70
N ALA A 33 18.26 -1.78 2.89
CA ALA A 33 18.80 -2.41 4.09
C ALA A 33 18.19 -1.84 5.39
N LEU A 34 16.86 -1.77 5.47
CA LEU A 34 16.12 -1.10 6.54
C LEU A 34 16.23 -1.78 7.93
N GLY A 35 17.02 -2.84 8.06
CA GLY A 35 17.35 -3.46 9.35
C GLY A 35 16.20 -4.24 10.00
N LEU A 36 15.13 -4.53 9.27
CA LEU A 36 14.04 -5.39 9.72
C LEU A 36 14.20 -6.80 9.12
N LEU A 37 13.71 -7.83 9.81
CA LEU A 37 13.63 -9.17 9.22
C LEU A 37 12.37 -9.29 8.35
N PRO A 38 12.41 -10.05 7.25
CA PRO A 38 11.21 -10.35 6.47
C PRO A 38 10.12 -11.03 7.32
N CYS A 39 8.85 -10.75 7.00
CA CYS A 39 7.71 -11.34 7.69
C CYS A 39 7.50 -12.79 7.22
N ARG A 40 7.85 -13.76 8.08
CA ARG A 40 7.77 -15.20 7.77
C ARG A 40 6.34 -15.66 7.47
N GLU A 41 5.37 -15.02 8.09
CA GLU A 41 3.94 -15.27 7.89
C GLU A 41 3.55 -14.97 6.44
N LEU A 42 4.07 -13.89 5.86
CA LEU A 42 3.78 -13.46 4.48
C LEU A 42 4.62 -14.18 3.43
N GLU A 43 5.80 -14.70 3.81
CA GLU A 43 6.60 -15.60 2.96
C GLU A 43 5.96 -16.99 2.81
N SER A 44 5.17 -17.41 3.80
CA SER A 44 4.45 -18.67 3.72
C SER A 44 3.27 -18.57 2.74
N PRO A 45 3.10 -19.56 1.83
CA PRO A 45 1.91 -19.63 0.98
C PRO A 45 0.65 -20.04 1.77
N ILE A 46 0.77 -20.36 3.06
CA ILE A 46 -0.31 -20.83 3.91
C ILE A 46 -0.88 -19.66 4.72
N ASP A 47 -2.14 -19.31 4.45
CA ASP A 47 -2.86 -18.27 5.19
C ASP A 47 -3.27 -18.81 6.57
N ARG A 48 -2.57 -18.37 7.61
CA ARG A 48 -2.89 -18.74 8.98
C ARG A 48 -3.96 -17.80 9.53
N SER A 49 -5.11 -18.33 9.91
CA SER A 49 -6.18 -17.54 10.56
C SER A 49 -5.96 -17.37 12.07
N GLU A 50 -4.77 -17.73 12.56
CA GLU A 50 -4.40 -17.57 13.97
C GLU A 50 -4.31 -16.07 14.29
N PRO A 51 -4.93 -15.61 15.39
CA PRO A 51 -4.90 -14.19 15.78
C PRO A 51 -3.48 -13.63 15.87
N ASP A 52 -2.56 -14.45 16.36
CA ASP A 52 -1.14 -14.10 16.52
C ASP A 52 -0.46 -13.85 15.16
N SER A 53 -0.83 -14.61 14.13
CA SER A 53 -0.28 -14.42 12.78
C SER A 53 -0.72 -13.08 12.17
N VAL A 54 -2.00 -12.73 12.32
CA VAL A 54 -2.53 -11.45 11.85
C VAL A 54 -1.88 -10.29 12.59
N GLN A 55 -1.72 -10.41 13.91
CA GLN A 55 -1.07 -9.37 14.72
C GLN A 55 0.40 -9.17 14.34
N ASN A 56 1.14 -10.26 14.09
CA ASN A 56 2.53 -10.19 13.63
C ASN A 56 2.66 -9.44 12.30
N ILE A 57 1.76 -9.70 11.35
CA ILE A 57 1.74 -9.01 10.04
C ILE A 57 1.48 -7.52 10.23
N GLN A 58 0.48 -7.15 11.05
CA GLN A 58 0.16 -5.75 11.33
C GLN A 58 1.37 -5.02 11.95
N GLN A 59 1.98 -5.61 12.98
CA GLN A 59 3.16 -5.03 13.64
C GLN A 59 4.34 -4.91 12.68
N TRP A 60 4.52 -5.85 11.75
CA TRP A 60 5.57 -5.78 10.75
C TRP A 60 5.31 -4.64 9.74
N LEU A 61 4.07 -4.48 9.27
CA LEU A 61 3.69 -3.40 8.35
C LEU A 61 3.86 -2.02 9.00
N GLU A 62 3.43 -1.85 10.25
CA GLU A 62 3.65 -0.61 11.02
C GLU A 62 5.14 -0.28 11.15
N GLN A 63 5.93 -1.29 11.50
CA GLN A 63 7.39 -1.18 11.59
C GLN A 63 8.08 -0.86 10.27
N MET A 64 7.52 -1.32 9.15
CA MET A 64 8.01 -0.96 7.82
C MET A 64 7.60 0.46 7.48
N ASP A 65 6.37 0.86 7.76
CA ASP A 65 5.91 2.23 7.56
C ASP A 65 6.79 3.24 8.30
N ASP A 66 7.12 2.99 9.56
CA ASP A 66 7.93 3.92 10.36
C ASP A 66 9.36 4.07 9.81
N ARG A 67 9.91 3.00 9.22
CA ARG A 67 11.29 2.98 8.70
C ARG A 67 11.36 3.51 7.26
N VAL A 68 10.37 3.20 6.44
CA VAL A 68 10.33 3.60 5.04
C VAL A 68 10.12 5.10 4.93
N GLN A 69 11.01 5.76 4.21
CA GLN A 69 10.90 7.18 3.90
C GLN A 69 10.29 7.38 2.52
N VAL A 70 9.58 8.49 2.31
CA VAL A 70 8.92 8.82 1.03
C VAL A 70 9.88 8.78 -0.16
N HIS A 71 11.13 9.21 0.02
CA HIS A 71 12.13 9.21 -1.06
C HIS A 71 12.57 7.78 -1.46
N GLN A 72 12.62 6.84 -0.52
CA GLN A 72 12.93 5.42 -0.79
C GLN A 72 11.78 4.77 -1.56
N LEU A 73 10.54 5.05 -1.13
CA LEU A 73 9.33 4.61 -1.82
C LEU A 73 9.30 5.14 -3.26
N ARG A 74 9.56 6.45 -3.44
CA ARG A 74 9.66 7.09 -4.76
C ARG A 74 10.72 6.43 -5.64
N GLN A 75 11.93 6.27 -5.12
CA GLN A 75 13.02 5.66 -5.85
C GLN A 75 12.67 4.22 -6.28
N LEU A 76 12.05 3.42 -5.41
CA LEU A 76 11.65 2.06 -5.77
C LEU A 76 10.57 2.06 -6.86
N LEU A 77 9.48 2.82 -6.68
CA LEU A 77 8.35 2.81 -7.60
C LEU A 77 8.71 3.35 -8.99
N GLN A 78 9.65 4.30 -9.08
CA GLN A 78 10.11 4.85 -10.35
C GLN A 78 11.17 4.00 -11.07
N THR A 79 11.90 3.14 -10.33
CA THR A 79 13.02 2.35 -10.89
C THR A 79 12.73 0.85 -11.00
N SER A 80 11.56 0.40 -10.57
CA SER A 80 11.16 -1.00 -10.60
C SER A 80 9.84 -1.21 -11.32
N ARG A 81 9.50 -2.47 -11.58
CA ARG A 81 8.19 -2.86 -12.13
C ARG A 81 7.10 -2.93 -11.06
N LEU A 82 7.36 -2.44 -9.86
CA LEU A 82 6.41 -2.51 -8.73
C LEU A 82 5.44 -1.32 -8.71
N GLY A 83 5.69 -0.26 -9.49
CA GLY A 83 4.76 0.86 -9.69
C GLY A 83 3.57 0.51 -10.57
N THR A 84 2.92 -0.62 -10.35
CA THR A 84 1.68 -0.99 -11.04
C THR A 84 0.49 -0.34 -10.33
N GLU A 85 -0.61 -0.15 -11.06
CA GLU A 85 -1.86 0.37 -10.49
C GLU A 85 -2.31 -0.41 -9.25
N ASP A 86 -2.30 -1.74 -9.29
CA ASP A 86 -2.74 -2.59 -8.19
C ASP A 86 -1.89 -2.39 -6.92
N ASN A 87 -0.56 -2.32 -7.07
CA ASN A 87 0.34 -2.07 -5.93
C ASN A 87 0.19 -0.65 -5.39
N LEU A 88 0.10 0.35 -6.27
CA LEU A 88 -0.10 1.74 -5.87
C LEU A 88 -1.43 1.90 -5.12
N ARG A 89 -2.51 1.27 -5.61
CA ARG A 89 -3.81 1.26 -4.95
C ARG A 89 -3.73 0.66 -3.55
N SER A 90 -3.09 -0.51 -3.40
CA SER A 90 -2.92 -1.15 -2.09
C SER A 90 -2.11 -0.27 -1.13
N LEU A 91 -1.03 0.38 -1.60
CA LEU A 91 -0.23 1.30 -0.77
C LEU A 91 -1.04 2.53 -0.32
N VAL A 92 -1.79 3.16 -1.24
CA VAL A 92 -2.62 4.32 -0.90
C VAL A 92 -3.69 3.93 0.12
N ASN A 93 -4.42 2.84 -0.14
CA ASN A 93 -5.46 2.36 0.78
C ASN A 93 -4.89 2.02 2.16
N HIS A 94 -3.73 1.37 2.22
CA HIS A 94 -3.05 1.05 3.48
C HIS A 94 -2.76 2.31 4.30
N HIS A 95 -2.13 3.32 3.69
CA HIS A 95 -1.82 4.57 4.40
C HIS A 95 -3.07 5.41 4.74
N LEU A 96 -4.11 5.40 3.89
CA LEU A 96 -5.37 6.11 4.15
C LEU A 96 -6.16 5.49 5.30
N GLN A 97 -6.12 4.16 5.46
CA GLN A 97 -6.83 3.43 6.50
C GLN A 97 -6.18 3.52 7.89
N LYS A 98 -4.97 4.11 8.01
CA LYS A 98 -4.34 4.32 9.33
C LYS A 98 -5.16 5.29 10.17
N ASP A 99 -5.50 4.87 11.39
CA ASP A 99 -6.26 5.68 12.37
C ASP A 99 -5.50 6.95 12.76
N THR A 100 -4.17 6.85 12.92
CA THR A 100 -3.28 7.98 13.22
C THR A 100 -2.28 8.14 12.09
N LYS A 101 -2.24 9.34 11.47
CA LYS A 101 -1.33 9.66 10.36
C LYS A 101 -0.22 10.59 10.84
N THR A 102 1.01 10.10 10.77
CA THR A 102 2.22 10.90 11.00
C THR A 102 2.45 11.86 9.83
N GLU A 103 3.38 12.80 9.98
CA GLU A 103 3.83 13.65 8.86
C GLU A 103 4.42 12.81 7.72
N SER A 104 5.22 11.80 8.05
CA SER A 104 5.78 10.84 7.07
C SER A 104 4.69 10.07 6.32
N ASP A 105 3.59 9.68 6.98
CA ASP A 105 2.46 9.04 6.30
C ASP A 105 1.80 9.99 5.31
N ARG A 106 1.65 11.28 5.65
CA ARG A 106 1.06 12.28 4.75
C ARG A 106 1.94 12.50 3.52
N ASP A 107 3.25 12.65 3.70
CA ASP A 107 4.19 12.79 2.58
C ASP A 107 4.13 11.61 1.60
N LYS A 108 3.97 10.39 2.15
CA LYS A 108 3.79 9.18 1.33
C LYS A 108 2.46 9.18 0.60
N VAL A 109 1.37 9.52 1.28
CA VAL A 109 0.04 9.61 0.67
C VAL A 109 0.05 10.66 -0.44
N ASP A 110 0.59 11.85 -0.21
CA ASP A 110 0.69 12.91 -1.21
C ASP A 110 1.48 12.44 -2.44
N PHE A 111 2.63 11.81 -2.22
CA PHE A 111 3.39 11.24 -3.32
C PHE A 111 2.62 10.15 -4.07
N LEU A 112 1.98 9.21 -3.36
CA LEU A 112 1.26 8.11 -3.97
C LEU A 112 0.01 8.58 -4.74
N LEU A 113 -0.70 9.59 -4.23
CA LEU A 113 -1.84 10.22 -4.91
C LEU A 113 -1.44 10.97 -6.18
N VAL A 114 -0.21 11.47 -6.26
CA VAL A 114 0.33 12.01 -7.52
C VAL A 114 0.78 10.88 -8.44
N GLN A 115 1.45 9.86 -7.90
CA GLN A 115 2.02 8.76 -8.68
C GLN A 115 0.94 7.84 -9.29
N TYR A 116 -0.21 7.68 -8.62
CA TYR A 116 -1.28 6.78 -9.06
C TYR A 116 -1.92 7.24 -10.39
N PRO A 117 -2.45 8.48 -10.51
CA PRO A 117 -2.89 9.01 -11.79
C PRO A 117 -1.76 8.98 -12.81
N SER A 118 -0.51 9.24 -12.39
CA SER A 118 0.60 9.20 -13.32
C SER A 118 0.89 7.83 -13.94
N SER A 119 0.56 6.76 -13.23
CA SER A 119 0.68 5.38 -13.72
C SER A 119 -0.55 4.91 -14.49
N CYS A 120 -1.73 5.45 -14.19
CA CYS A 120 -3.01 5.05 -14.79
C CYS A 120 -3.42 5.92 -15.99
N ALA A 121 -2.78 7.09 -16.14
CA ALA A 121 -3.07 8.05 -17.19
C ALA A 121 -2.98 7.42 -18.59
N PRO A 122 -4.05 7.51 -19.41
CA PRO A 122 -4.00 7.05 -20.79
C PRO A 122 -2.99 7.86 -21.61
N PRO A 123 -2.41 7.29 -22.69
CA PRO A 123 -1.52 8.03 -23.57
C PRO A 123 -2.24 9.27 -24.13
N GLY A 124 -1.73 10.46 -23.79
CA GLY A 124 -2.32 11.76 -24.13
C GLY A 124 -2.86 12.56 -22.94
N PHE A 125 -2.92 11.98 -21.74
CA PHE A 125 -3.35 12.68 -20.52
C PHE A 125 -2.48 13.91 -20.20
N TYR A 126 -1.18 13.86 -20.49
CA TYR A 126 -0.24 14.97 -20.25
C TYR A 126 -0.07 15.92 -21.44
N ASP A 127 -0.69 15.60 -22.59
CA ASP A 127 -0.59 16.42 -23.80
C ASP A 127 -1.65 17.54 -23.83
N ARG A 128 -2.51 17.60 -22.81
CA ARG A 128 -3.58 18.60 -22.62
C ARG A 128 -3.57 19.11 -21.18
N ASP A 129 -4.23 20.25 -20.97
CA ASP A 129 -4.55 20.69 -19.61
C ASP A 129 -5.46 19.64 -18.97
N VAL A 130 -4.97 19.00 -17.91
CA VAL A 130 -5.72 18.00 -17.15
C VAL A 130 -6.77 18.71 -16.33
N GLU A 131 -8.04 18.42 -16.58
CA GLU A 131 -9.14 18.97 -15.79
C GLU A 131 -9.29 18.23 -14.46
N PHE A 132 -9.78 18.93 -13.44
CA PHE A 132 -9.98 18.36 -12.11
C PHE A 132 -10.90 17.14 -12.13
N ASP A 133 -11.93 17.16 -12.98
CA ASP A 133 -12.88 16.05 -13.14
C ASP A 133 -12.23 14.78 -13.68
N GLU A 134 -11.18 14.91 -14.51
CA GLU A 134 -10.43 13.76 -15.03
C GLU A 134 -9.56 13.12 -13.94
N VAL A 135 -8.96 13.95 -13.09
CA VAL A 135 -8.21 13.46 -11.92
C VAL A 135 -9.15 12.79 -10.92
N ALA A 136 -10.34 13.35 -10.70
CA ALA A 136 -11.36 12.76 -9.83
C ALA A 136 -11.80 11.37 -10.33
N GLN A 137 -12.08 11.22 -11.64
CA GLN A 137 -12.42 9.92 -12.24
C GLN A 137 -11.30 8.88 -12.08
N VAL A 138 -10.03 9.30 -12.25
CA VAL A 138 -8.89 8.39 -12.07
C VAL A 138 -8.71 7.99 -10.60
N LEU A 139 -9.00 8.89 -9.65
CA LEU A 139 -8.87 8.63 -8.20
C LEU A 139 -10.10 7.96 -7.58
N GLU A 140 -11.23 7.87 -8.27
CA GLU A 140 -12.47 7.23 -7.81
C GLU A 140 -12.25 5.84 -7.18
N PRO A 141 -11.41 4.94 -7.73
CA PRO A 141 -11.19 3.62 -7.14
C PRO A 141 -10.48 3.63 -5.77
N ILE A 142 -9.94 4.77 -5.36
CA ILE A 142 -9.23 4.99 -4.09
C ILE A 142 -10.08 5.83 -3.14
N LEU A 143 -10.60 6.96 -3.63
CA LEU A 143 -11.29 7.95 -2.81
C LEU A 143 -12.81 7.74 -2.75
N GLY A 144 -13.35 6.89 -3.63
CA GLY A 144 -14.80 6.77 -3.87
C GLY A 144 -15.32 7.84 -4.83
N GLU A 145 -16.63 7.80 -5.07
CA GLU A 145 -17.32 8.76 -5.94
C GLU A 145 -17.19 10.17 -5.35
N VAL A 146 -16.47 11.05 -6.06
CA VAL A 146 -16.32 12.45 -5.68
C VAL A 146 -17.53 13.20 -6.25
N GLY A 147 -18.61 13.27 -5.46
CA GLY A 147 -19.85 13.96 -5.82
C GLY A 147 -19.79 15.48 -5.69
#